data_AF-A0A2J8W2Y6-F1
#
_entry.id   AF-A0A2J8W2Y6-F1
#
_cell.length_a   1.000
_cell.length_b   1.000
_cell.length_c   1.000
_cell.angle_alpha   90.00
_cell.angle_beta   90.00
_cell.angle_gamma   90.00
#
_symmetry.space_group_name_H-M   'P 1'
#
loop_
_entity.id
_entity.type
_entity.pdbx_description
1 polymer ?
#
loop_
_entity_poly.entity_id
_entity_poly.type
_entity_poly.pdbx_seq_one_letter_code
_entity_poly.pdbx_strand_id
1 'polypeptide(L)'
;TPDEWKSNHTIEIEINQTLEIPCFQNNSSEISSEFTYAWSVEDNGTQETLISQNHLISNSTLLKDRVKLGTDYRLHLSPVQIFDDGRKFSCHIRVGPDKILRSSTTVKVFGKGFCSTDSLASSCLLPCSSLKRKHPIMLQSSHCG
;
A
#
# COMPACT_ATOMS: atom_id res chain seq x y z
N THR A 1 28.49 6.85 6.29
CA THR A 1 27.39 6.00 5.78
C THR A 1 26.53 6.90 4.92
N PRO A 2 26.09 6.46 3.72
CA PRO A 2 25.26 7.28 2.84
C PRO A 2 24.16 8.00 3.62
N ASP A 3 23.97 9.29 3.36
CA ASP A 3 22.96 10.11 4.04
C ASP A 3 21.56 9.64 3.66
N GLU A 4 21.04 8.67 4.42
CA GLU A 4 19.75 8.02 4.18
C GLU A 4 18.64 8.78 4.92
N TRP A 5 17.81 9.52 4.18
CA TRP A 5 16.59 10.12 4.72
C TRP A 5 15.45 9.11 4.67
N LYS A 6 14.79 8.87 5.82
CA LYS A 6 13.66 7.94 5.96
C LYS A 6 12.42 8.68 6.43
N SER A 7 11.33 8.55 5.67
CA SER A 7 9.99 8.98 6.09
C SER A 7 9.05 7.78 6.18
N ASN A 8 8.23 7.70 7.24
CA ASN A 8 7.25 6.64 7.44
C ASN A 8 5.86 7.24 7.66
N HIS A 9 4.89 6.80 6.87
CA HIS A 9 3.50 7.26 6.95
C HIS A 9 2.54 6.08 7.05
N THR A 10 1.32 6.37 7.52
CA THR A 10 0.19 5.45 7.46
C THR A 10 -0.93 6.16 6.70
N ILE A 11 -1.52 5.48 5.71
CA ILE A 11 -2.70 5.99 5.01
C ILE A 11 -3.87 5.05 5.27
N GLU A 12 -4.97 5.66 5.70
CA GLU A 12 -6.26 5.02 5.91
C GLU A 12 -7.10 5.12 4.64
N ILE A 13 -7.66 4.01 4.17
CA ILE A 13 -8.47 3.99 2.94
C ILE A 13 -9.56 2.91 2.99
N GLU A 14 -10.70 3.17 2.36
CA GLU A 14 -11.77 2.19 2.20
C GLU A 14 -11.48 1.20 1.06
N ILE A 15 -12.04 -0.01 1.14
CA ILE A 15 -12.05 -0.96 0.02
C ILE A 15 -12.69 -0.36 -1.23
N ASN A 16 -12.31 -0.88 -2.40
CA ASN A 16 -12.78 -0.46 -3.72
C ASN A 16 -12.44 0.98 -4.13
N GLN A 17 -11.73 1.74 -3.29
CA GLN A 17 -11.18 3.04 -3.64
C GLN A 17 -9.83 2.90 -4.37
N THR A 18 -9.34 4.01 -4.92
CA THR A 18 -7.97 4.12 -5.45
C THR A 18 -7.09 4.76 -4.39
N LEU A 19 -6.01 4.07 -4.02
CA LEU A 19 -4.96 4.62 -3.16
C LEU A 19 -3.91 5.30 -4.01
N GLU A 20 -3.53 6.53 -3.65
CA GLU A 20 -2.40 7.25 -4.23
C GLU A 20 -1.31 7.47 -3.18
N ILE A 21 -0.13 6.89 -3.41
CA ILE A 21 1.00 7.01 -2.49
C ILE A 21 2.06 7.92 -3.12
N PRO A 22 2.33 9.11 -2.54
CA PRO A 22 3.40 9.97 -3.03
C PRO A 22 4.78 9.34 -2.79
N CYS A 23 5.65 9.38 -3.80
CA CYS A 23 7.04 8.92 -3.65
C CYS A 23 7.87 9.90 -2.81
N PHE A 24 7.68 11.20 -3.03
CA PHE A 24 8.32 12.28 -2.29
C PHE A 24 7.28 13.22 -1.67
N GLN A 25 7.58 13.75 -0.49
CA GLN A 25 6.82 14.86 0.10
C GLN A 25 7.55 16.15 -0.26
N ASN A 26 6.83 17.15 -0.77
CA ASN A 26 7.27 18.40 -1.41
C ASN A 26 8.33 19.29 -0.69
N ASN A 27 8.97 18.84 0.39
CA ASN A 27 9.94 19.63 1.15
C ASN A 27 11.38 19.57 0.60
N SER A 28 11.56 19.30 -0.69
CA SER A 28 12.88 19.02 -1.25
C SER A 28 13.16 19.88 -2.48
N SER A 29 13.73 21.06 -2.24
CA SER A 29 14.55 21.77 -3.24
C SER A 29 15.78 20.94 -3.68
N GLU A 30 16.01 19.75 -3.09
CA GLU A 30 17.16 18.89 -3.37
C GLU A 30 16.98 17.97 -4.59
N ILE A 31 15.78 17.79 -5.14
CA ILE A 31 15.55 16.90 -6.30
C ILE A 31 15.70 17.64 -7.66
N SER A 32 16.44 18.75 -7.70
CA SER A 32 16.73 19.45 -8.97
C SER A 32 17.68 18.67 -9.90
N SER A 33 18.32 17.62 -9.38
CA SER A 33 19.24 16.75 -10.12
C SER A 33 18.53 15.56 -10.76
N GLU A 34 19.08 15.04 -11.87
CA GLU A 34 18.63 13.78 -12.46
C GLU A 34 18.68 12.65 -11.41
N PHE A 35 17.55 11.96 -11.23
CA PHE A 35 17.41 10.90 -10.23
C PHE A 35 16.76 9.66 -10.83
N THR A 36 17.01 8.52 -10.19
CA THR A 36 16.28 7.28 -10.48
C THR A 36 15.39 6.94 -9.31
N TYR A 37 14.28 6.25 -9.58
CA TYR A 37 13.36 5.83 -8.55
C TYR A 37 12.90 4.38 -8.74
N ALA A 38 12.49 3.76 -7.63
CA ALA A 38 11.90 2.43 -7.61
C ALA A 38 10.83 2.33 -6.52
N TRP A 39 9.81 1.53 -6.78
CA TRP A 39 8.81 1.16 -5.78
C TRP A 39 8.99 -0.28 -5.35
N SER A 40 8.86 -0.55 -4.05
CA SER A 40 8.79 -1.89 -3.48
C SER A 40 7.62 -2.03 -2.51
N VAL A 41 7.21 -3.27 -2.26
CA VAL A 41 6.24 -3.63 -1.22
C VAL A 41 6.86 -4.67 -0.29
N GLU A 42 6.56 -4.56 1.00
CA GLU A 42 6.85 -5.62 1.96
C GLU A 42 5.58 -6.44 2.19
N ASP A 43 5.69 -7.76 1.97
CA ASP A 43 4.67 -8.75 2.32
C ASP A 43 5.33 -9.89 3.10
N ASN A 44 4.80 -10.17 4.29
CA ASN A 44 5.26 -11.27 5.17
C ASN A 44 6.77 -11.26 5.47
N GLY A 45 7.39 -10.08 5.52
CA GLY A 45 8.83 -9.92 5.78
C GLY A 45 9.71 -10.02 4.52
N THR A 46 9.14 -10.35 3.37
CA THR A 46 9.83 -10.32 2.08
C THR A 46 9.57 -8.98 1.40
N GLN A 47 10.62 -8.38 0.84
CA GLN A 47 10.50 -7.18 0.02
C GLN A 47 10.49 -7.56 -1.47
N GLU A 48 9.48 -7.09 -2.20
CA GLU A 48 9.35 -7.28 -3.64
C GLU A 48 9.39 -5.94 -4.36
N THR A 49 10.18 -5.84 -5.42
CA THR A 49 10.18 -4.65 -6.29
C THR A 49 8.93 -4.65 -7.16
N LEU A 50 8.19 -3.55 -7.11
CA LEU A 50 7.00 -3.34 -7.92
C LEU A 50 7.33 -2.68 -9.25
N ILE A 51 8.06 -1.57 -9.20
CA ILE A 51 8.36 -0.73 -10.36
C ILE A 51 9.82 -0.31 -10.29
N SER A 52 10.54 -0.41 -11.40
CA SER A 52 11.87 0.17 -11.57
C SER A 52 11.97 0.80 -12.94
N GLN A 53 12.57 1.99 -13.04
CA GLN A 53 12.78 2.69 -14.32
C GLN A 53 11.52 2.78 -15.19
N ASN A 54 10.37 3.12 -14.59
CA ASN A 54 9.05 3.19 -15.24
C ASN A 54 8.45 1.85 -15.70
N HIS A 55 9.10 0.71 -15.46
CA HIS A 55 8.60 -0.61 -15.82
C HIS A 55 8.01 -1.33 -14.60
N LEU A 56 6.82 -1.92 -14.76
CA LEU A 56 6.22 -2.80 -13.76
C LEU A 56 6.93 -4.16 -13.80
N ILE A 57 7.50 -4.58 -12.67
CA ILE A 57 8.31 -5.81 -12.53
C ILE A 57 7.62 -6.84 -11.61
N SER A 58 6.62 -6.43 -10.81
CA SER A 58 5.99 -7.32 -9.85
C SER A 58 5.35 -8.55 -10.50
N ASN A 59 5.71 -9.74 -10.00
CA ASN A 59 5.03 -11.00 -10.29
C ASN A 59 3.93 -11.34 -9.27
N SER A 60 3.64 -10.44 -8.32
CA SER A 60 2.65 -10.67 -7.28
C SER A 60 1.25 -10.79 -7.89
N THR A 61 0.64 -11.96 -7.78
CA THR A 61 -0.73 -12.20 -8.26
C THR A 61 -1.77 -11.30 -7.58
N LEU A 62 -1.50 -10.87 -6.34
CA LEU A 62 -2.40 -10.02 -5.55
C LEU A 62 -2.36 -8.54 -5.98
N LEU A 63 -1.26 -8.10 -6.59
CA LEU A 63 -1.06 -6.71 -7.03
C LEU A 63 -1.10 -6.54 -8.55
N LYS A 64 -1.05 -7.67 -9.28
CA LYS A 64 -1.11 -7.70 -10.73
C LYS A 64 -2.33 -6.92 -11.23
N ASP A 65 -2.13 -6.10 -12.24
CA ASP A 65 -3.13 -5.25 -12.91
C ASP A 65 -3.77 -4.15 -12.02
N ARG A 66 -3.47 -4.13 -10.72
CA ARG A 66 -3.99 -3.16 -9.74
C ARG A 66 -3.01 -2.04 -9.42
N VAL A 67 -1.72 -2.30 -9.59
CA VAL A 67 -0.65 -1.33 -9.38
C VAL A 67 -0.31 -0.62 -10.69
N LYS A 68 -0.33 0.70 -10.66
CA LYS A 68 0.09 1.56 -11.76
C LYS A 68 0.99 2.68 -11.25
N LEU A 69 1.83 3.18 -12.14
CA LEU A 69 2.55 4.41 -11.89
C LEU A 69 1.66 5.60 -12.29
N GLY A 70 1.47 6.54 -11.37
CA GLY A 70 0.81 7.81 -11.62
C GLY A 70 1.77 8.87 -12.20
N THR A 71 1.24 10.08 -12.42
CA THR A 71 2.10 11.25 -12.64
C THR A 71 2.92 11.55 -11.38
N ASP A 72 4.04 12.25 -11.51
CA ASP A 72 4.90 12.63 -10.39
C ASP A 72 5.38 11.44 -9.55
N TYR A 73 5.59 10.29 -10.21
CA TYR A 73 6.17 9.07 -9.62
C TYR A 73 5.34 8.45 -8.49
N ARG A 74 4.08 8.84 -8.33
CA ARG A 74 3.16 8.31 -7.31
C ARG A 74 2.76 6.87 -7.65
N LEU A 75 2.54 6.05 -6.63
CA LEU A 75 2.00 4.71 -6.80
C LEU A 75 0.48 4.76 -6.73
N HIS A 76 -0.19 4.23 -7.75
CA HIS A 76 -1.63 4.00 -7.72
C HIS A 76 -1.91 2.53 -7.45
N LEU A 77 -2.76 2.25 -6.45
CA LEU A 77 -3.28 0.92 -6.17
C LEU A 77 -4.81 0.97 -6.26
N SER A 78 -5.38 0.26 -7.23
CA SER A 78 -6.83 0.27 -7.47
C SER A 78 -7.34 -1.03 -8.09
N PRO A 79 -8.52 -1.53 -7.69
CA PRO A 79 -9.24 -1.15 -6.47
C PRO A 79 -8.47 -1.61 -5.23
N VAL A 80 -8.54 -0.91 -4.10
CA VAL A 80 -8.02 -1.38 -2.81
C VAL A 80 -8.84 -2.58 -2.32
N GLN A 81 -8.16 -3.60 -1.79
CA GLN A 81 -8.73 -4.84 -1.29
C GLN A 81 -8.35 -5.06 0.18
N ILE A 82 -9.10 -5.92 0.86
CA ILE A 82 -8.85 -6.24 2.28
C ILE A 82 -7.45 -6.83 2.53
N PHE A 83 -6.90 -7.53 1.53
CA PHE A 83 -5.56 -8.14 1.60
C PHE A 83 -4.42 -7.13 1.46
N ASP A 84 -4.72 -5.86 1.20
CA ASP A 84 -3.72 -4.80 1.20
C ASP A 84 -3.47 -4.24 2.61
N ASP A 85 -4.32 -4.57 3.59
CA ASP A 85 -4.18 -4.08 4.96
C ASP A 85 -2.84 -4.48 5.60
N GLY A 86 -2.14 -3.48 6.11
CA GLY A 86 -0.82 -3.61 6.72
C GLY A 86 0.32 -3.78 5.73
N ARG A 87 0.09 -3.80 4.41
CA ARG A 87 1.18 -3.78 3.44
C ARG A 87 1.94 -2.47 3.53
N LYS A 88 3.27 -2.54 3.44
CA LYS A 88 4.14 -1.37 3.45
C LYS A 88 4.76 -1.16 2.08
N PHE A 89 4.37 -0.09 1.41
CA PHE A 89 4.93 0.33 0.13
C PHE A 89 6.07 1.31 0.38
N SER A 90 7.17 1.19 -0.34
CA SER A 90 8.33 2.09 -0.21
C SER A 90 8.77 2.61 -1.56
N CYS A 91 8.90 3.93 -1.67
CA CYS A 91 9.61 4.56 -2.76
C CYS A 91 11.07 4.77 -2.37
N HIS A 92 11.98 4.46 -3.29
CA HIS A 92 13.41 4.68 -3.16
C HIS A 92 13.83 5.62 -4.28
N ILE A 93 14.45 6.75 -3.95
CA ILE A 93 15.01 7.71 -4.89
C ILE A 93 16.52 7.69 -4.72
N ARG A 94 17.27 7.52 -5.82
CA ARG A 94 18.72 7.72 -5.84
C ARG A 94 19.04 9.06 -6.47
N VAL A 95 19.70 9.94 -5.71
CA VAL A 95 20.16 11.26 -6.15
C VAL A 95 21.70 11.19 -6.23
N GLY A 96 22.22 11.00 -7.44
CA GLY A 96 23.66 10.75 -7.62
C GLY A 96 24.13 9.40 -7.05
N PRO A 97 25.45 9.21 -6.86
CA PRO A 97 26.02 7.92 -6.45
C PRO A 97 25.79 7.57 -4.97
N ASP A 98 25.69 8.58 -4.11
CA ASP A 98 25.85 8.38 -2.65
C ASP A 98 24.61 8.72 -1.81
N LYS A 99 23.52 9.21 -2.42
CA LYS A 99 22.32 9.63 -1.67
C LYS A 99 21.11 8.82 -2.08
N ILE A 100 20.52 8.13 -1.10
CA ILE A 100 19.28 7.37 -1.27
C ILE A 100 18.25 7.94 -0.31
N LEU A 101 17.13 8.40 -0.85
CA LEU A 101 15.98 8.86 -0.08
C LEU A 101 14.92 7.76 -0.11
N ARG A 102 14.34 7.46 1.06
CA ARG A 102 13.32 6.43 1.19
C ARG A 102 12.07 6.98 1.87
N SER A 103 10.94 6.82 1.20
CA SER A 103 9.62 7.11 1.75
C SER A 103 8.81 5.83 1.83
N SER A 104 8.34 5.46 3.02
CA SER A 104 7.56 4.25 3.26
C SER A 104 6.15 4.62 3.74
N THR A 105 5.14 3.94 3.21
CA THR A 105 3.72 4.08 3.58
C THR A 105 3.12 2.73 3.93
N THR A 106 2.56 2.61 5.13
CA THR A 106 1.76 1.46 5.56
C THR A 106 0.29 1.72 5.24
N VAL A 107 -0.38 0.76 4.61
CA VAL A 107 -1.81 0.86 4.28
C VAL A 107 -2.64 0.33 5.44
N LYS A 108 -3.72 1.04 5.79
CA LYS A 108 -4.74 0.56 6.71
C LYS A 108 -6.09 0.60 6.01
N VAL A 109 -6.68 -0.58 5.80
CA VAL A 109 -7.88 -0.74 4.97
C VAL A 109 -9.13 -0.87 5.83
N PHE A 110 -10.18 -0.15 5.46
CA PHE A 110 -11.48 -0.21 6.10
C PHE A 110 -12.54 -0.78 5.15
N GLY A 111 -13.38 -1.68 5.64
CA GLY A 111 -14.56 -2.16 4.93
C GLY A 111 -15.80 -1.45 5.47
N LYS A 112 -16.70 -1.03 4.58
CA LYS A 112 -18.01 -0.54 5.00
C LYS A 112 -18.83 -1.73 5.50
N GLY A 113 -19.01 -1.84 6.81
CA GLY A 113 -19.97 -2.79 7.38
C GLY A 113 -21.38 -2.28 7.10
N PHE A 114 -22.27 -3.14 6.61
CA PHE A 114 -23.70 -2.83 6.59
C PHE A 114 -24.24 -3.02 8.00
N CYS A 115 -24.52 -1.92 8.70
CA CYS A 115 -25.38 -1.98 9.88
C CYS A 115 -26.83 -2.11 9.39
N SER A 116 -27.44 -3.29 9.54
CA SER A 116 -28.88 -3.45 9.35
C SER A 116 -29.60 -2.86 10.56
N THR A 117 -30.44 -1.84 10.37
CA THR A 117 -31.20 -1.19 11.46
C THR A 117 -32.46 -1.96 11.86
N ASP A 118 -32.74 -3.10 11.24
CA ASP A 118 -33.97 -3.87 11.47
C ASP A 118 -33.68 -5.15 12.25
N SER A 119 -33.38 -5.04 13.54
CA SER A 119 -33.78 -5.98 14.59
C SER A 119 -33.18 -5.53 15.92
N LEU A 120 -33.92 -5.74 17.01
CA LEU A 120 -33.54 -5.48 18.39
C LEU A 120 -32.32 -6.31 18.82
N ALA A 121 -31.12 -5.94 18.36
CA ALA A 121 -29.83 -6.32 18.91
C ALA A 121 -28.79 -5.42 18.22
N SER A 122 -28.30 -4.41 18.95
CA SER A 122 -27.16 -3.61 18.49
C SER A 122 -25.89 -4.46 18.58
N SER A 123 -25.69 -5.37 17.64
CA SER A 123 -24.41 -6.03 17.40
C SER A 123 -23.72 -5.31 16.25
N CYS A 124 -23.04 -4.20 16.58
CA CYS A 124 -22.00 -3.67 15.71
C CYS A 124 -20.90 -4.74 15.58
N LEU A 125 -21.00 -5.60 14.57
CA LEU A 125 -19.87 -6.42 14.16
C LEU A 125 -18.78 -5.44 13.68
N LEU A 126 -17.69 -5.47 14.44
CA LEU A 126 -16.53 -4.59 14.36
C LEU A 126 -16.05 -4.32 12.92
N PRO A 127 -15.34 -3.20 12.68
CA PRO A 127 -14.64 -2.99 11.42
C PRO A 127 -13.79 -4.22 11.09
N CYS A 128 -13.90 -4.71 9.85
CA CYS A 128 -13.27 -5.94 9.36
C CYS A 128 -11.72 -5.94 9.49
N SER A 129 -11.12 -4.79 9.83
CA SER A 129 -9.71 -4.62 10.21
C SER A 129 -9.25 -5.51 11.38
N SER A 130 -10.18 -6.09 12.15
CA SER A 130 -9.86 -6.94 13.31
C SER A 130 -9.58 -8.42 12.99
N LEU A 131 -9.75 -8.86 11.75
CA LEU A 131 -9.47 -10.25 11.35
C LEU A 131 -8.04 -10.39 10.78
N LYS A 132 -6.99 -10.20 11.60
CA LYS A 132 -5.63 -10.62 11.23
C LYS A 132 -5.33 -12.05 11.72
N ARG A 133 -5.08 -12.92 10.73
CA ARG A 133 -4.26 -14.14 10.71
C ARG A 133 -4.37 -15.08 11.92
N LYS A 134 -5.17 -16.14 11.77
CA LYS A 134 -4.74 -17.50 12.13
C LYS A 134 -4.61 -18.31 10.83
N HIS A 135 -3.59 -19.16 10.77
CA HIS A 135 -3.07 -19.96 9.65
C HIS A 135 -4.07 -20.56 8.63
N PRO A 136 -3.59 -20.98 7.43
CA PRO A 136 -4.44 -21.25 6.28
C PRO A 136 -5.16 -22.58 6.42
N ILE A 137 -6.42 -22.52 6.84
CA ILE A 137 -7.38 -23.59 6.61
C ILE A 137 -8.63 -22.91 6.08
N MET A 138 -9.09 -23.40 4.92
CA MET A 138 -10.35 -23.04 4.27
C MET A 138 -11.41 -22.62 5.30
N LEU A 139 -11.93 -21.41 5.18
CA LEU A 139 -13.26 -21.11 5.69
C LEU A 139 -14.08 -20.59 4.52
N GLN A 140 -15.15 -21.34 4.31
CA GLN A 140 -16.09 -21.26 3.21
C GLN A 140 -16.65 -19.84 3.06
N SER A 141 -16.95 -19.52 1.81
CA SER A 141 -17.93 -18.52 1.44
C SER A 141 -19.18 -18.65 2.32
N SER A 142 -19.38 -17.71 3.25
CA SER A 142 -20.71 -17.48 3.80
C SER A 142 -21.51 -16.72 2.74
N HIS A 143 -22.40 -17.43 2.06
CA HIS A 143 -23.48 -16.82 1.30
C HIS A 143 -24.22 -15.83 2.21
N CYS A 144 -24.26 -14.56 1.80
CA CYS A 144 -25.27 -13.64 2.30
C CYS A 144 -26.54 -13.95 1.52
N GLY A 145 -27.48 -14.65 2.16
CA GLY A 145 -28.86 -14.78 1.69
C GLY A 145 -29.63 -13.50 1.98
#